data_AF-A0A161ZJ05-F1
#
_entry.id   AF-A0A161ZJ05-F1
#
_cell.length_a   1.000
_cell.length_b   1.000
_cell.length_c   1.000
_cell.angle_alpha   90.00
_cell.angle_beta   90.00
_cell.angle_gamma   90.00
#
_symmetry.space_group_name_H-M   'P 1'
#
loop_
_entity.id
_entity.type
_entity.pdbx_description
1 polymer ?
#
loop_
_entity_poly.entity_id
_entity_poly.type
_entity_poly.pdbx_seq_one_letter_code
_entity_poly.pdbx_strand_id
1 'polypeptide(L)'
;MSATEAINNADHAQMEKDVGPTPSPQNGDNGAPMQPQMSAEEHQVARAAARFGYGPLAHVNTAEASLPPFGGEFQPGLYKSVEGRKFANPAPLGLSAFALTTFVLSAINMGTLDIAHPNIVVGLAFGYGGLVQLLAGMWEMAVGNTFGATALSSYGGFWIAFAIVLTPGGFQIGDALGESSSDPSQFYNSMGLFLMGWFIFTTIMLFCTLKSTVAFFMLFFTLDLTFLLLGVAYLQRGPDGHPNANVQKAGGLFGFLAAFAAWYNALAGIADTSNSFFIIPVAHFPWSPTGRVRRTKTDRELA
;
A
#
# COMPACT_ATOMS: atom_id res chain seq x y z
N MET A 1 28.94 -8.00 -52.90
CA MET A 1 28.94 -8.62 -54.24
C MET A 1 27.58 -9.27 -54.41
N SER A 2 26.67 -8.58 -55.12
CA SER A 2 26.23 -8.94 -56.49
C SER A 2 25.27 -10.13 -56.42
N ALA A 3 24.06 -10.13 -56.96
CA ALA A 3 23.45 -9.37 -58.05
C ALA A 3 21.94 -9.74 -58.02
N THR A 4 20.99 -8.82 -58.24
CA THR A 4 20.25 -8.70 -59.54
C THR A 4 19.07 -9.68 -59.64
N GLU A 5 17.86 -9.39 -60.10
CA GLU A 5 17.03 -8.23 -60.48
C GLU A 5 15.66 -8.85 -60.83
N ALA A 6 14.61 -8.04 -60.77
CA ALA A 6 13.50 -7.95 -61.76
C ALA A 6 12.19 -7.62 -61.03
N ILE A 7 11.78 -6.35 -60.86
CA ILE A 7 11.38 -5.34 -61.87
C ILE A 7 10.06 -5.72 -62.58
N ASN A 8 8.97 -5.05 -62.21
CA ASN A 8 8.26 -4.05 -63.03
C ASN A 8 6.92 -3.68 -62.35
N ASN A 9 6.72 -2.42 -61.95
CA ASN A 9 6.15 -1.30 -62.74
C ASN A 9 4.66 -1.49 -63.02
N ALA A 10 3.79 -0.49 -63.07
CA ALA A 10 3.78 0.95 -62.83
C ALA A 10 2.28 1.29 -63.08
N ASP A 11 1.59 2.01 -62.20
CA ASP A 11 1.44 3.47 -62.20
C ASP A 11 0.47 4.03 -63.27
N HIS A 12 -0.35 5.00 -62.84
CA HIS A 12 -1.19 5.97 -63.57
C HIS A 12 -2.57 5.59 -64.18
N ALA A 13 -3.62 6.26 -63.66
CA ALA A 13 -4.56 7.17 -64.38
C ALA A 13 -5.85 7.35 -63.54
N GLN A 14 -6.11 8.47 -62.85
CA GLN A 14 -6.70 9.75 -63.31
C GLN A 14 -8.14 9.73 -63.90
N MET A 15 -8.99 10.54 -63.25
CA MET A 15 -10.05 11.42 -63.79
C MET A 15 -11.47 10.91 -64.14
N GLU A 16 -12.43 11.41 -63.32
CA GLU A 16 -13.52 12.35 -63.69
C GLU A 16 -14.86 11.86 -64.27
N LYS A 17 -15.96 12.27 -63.59
CA LYS A 17 -17.37 12.56 -64.00
C LYS A 17 -18.37 12.04 -62.93
N ASP A 18 -19.37 12.78 -62.45
CA ASP A 18 -20.34 13.63 -63.15
C ASP A 18 -20.86 14.83 -62.33
N VAL A 19 -21.38 15.80 -63.08
CA VAL A 19 -21.89 17.12 -62.68
C VAL A 19 -23.42 17.17 -62.79
N GLY A 20 -24.08 17.75 -61.77
CA GLY A 20 -25.38 18.48 -61.85
C GLY A 20 -26.68 17.65 -61.78
N PRO A 21 -27.85 18.26 -61.45
CA PRO A 21 -28.15 19.69 -61.59
C PRO A 21 -28.73 20.39 -60.34
N THR A 22 -28.55 21.71 -60.28
CA THR A 22 -29.35 22.66 -59.49
C THR A 22 -30.74 22.86 -60.11
N PRO A 23 -31.77 23.11 -59.28
CA PRO A 23 -32.83 24.04 -59.66
C PRO A 23 -33.04 25.13 -58.60
N SER A 24 -33.22 26.36 -59.09
CA SER A 24 -33.57 27.58 -58.33
C SER A 24 -35.10 27.66 -58.10
N PRO A 25 -35.63 28.67 -57.38
CA PRO A 25 -36.43 28.50 -56.16
C PRO A 25 -37.95 28.61 -56.36
N GLN A 26 -38.77 27.98 -55.49
CA GLN A 26 -40.13 28.44 -55.16
C GLN A 26 -40.74 27.75 -53.91
N ASN A 27 -41.38 28.60 -53.09
CA ASN A 27 -42.22 28.44 -51.89
C ASN A 27 -42.87 27.07 -51.52
N GLY A 28 -42.96 26.81 -50.20
CA GLY A 28 -44.16 26.22 -49.57
C GLY A 28 -43.97 25.10 -48.54
N ASP A 29 -44.16 25.45 -47.27
CA ASP A 29 -44.73 24.65 -46.15
C ASP A 29 -44.07 23.38 -45.54
N ASN A 30 -43.70 23.55 -44.26
CA ASN A 30 -43.95 22.72 -43.06
C ASN A 30 -43.50 21.26 -42.96
N GLY A 31 -42.49 21.04 -42.09
CA GLY A 31 -42.27 19.76 -41.42
C GLY A 31 -40.86 19.55 -40.85
N ALA A 32 -40.43 20.35 -39.86
CA ALA A 32 -39.16 20.11 -39.16
C ALA A 32 -39.36 19.26 -37.89
N PRO A 33 -38.50 18.25 -37.60
CA PRO A 33 -38.54 17.52 -36.35
C PRO A 33 -38.08 18.42 -35.19
N MET A 34 -38.89 18.53 -34.14
CA MET A 34 -38.53 19.21 -32.90
C MET A 34 -37.37 18.48 -32.21
N GLN A 35 -36.13 18.90 -32.48
CA GLN A 35 -35.06 18.72 -31.49
C GLN A 35 -35.30 19.76 -30.38
N PRO A 36 -35.27 19.38 -29.09
CA PRO A 36 -35.31 20.36 -28.01
C PRO A 36 -34.06 21.23 -28.11
N GLN A 37 -34.20 22.39 -28.71
CA GLN A 37 -33.13 23.37 -28.80
C GLN A 37 -33.06 24.02 -27.42
N MET A 38 -32.19 23.48 -26.56
CA MET A 38 -31.93 24.04 -25.23
C MET A 38 -31.70 25.54 -25.36
N SER A 39 -32.45 26.33 -24.60
CA SER A 39 -32.29 27.78 -24.61
C SER A 39 -30.87 28.15 -24.14
N ALA A 40 -30.38 29.33 -24.54
CA ALA A 40 -29.05 29.79 -24.11
C ALA A 40 -28.92 29.84 -22.57
N GLU A 41 -30.03 30.03 -21.89
CA GLU A 41 -30.15 30.04 -20.44
C GLU A 41 -30.05 28.61 -19.86
N GLU A 42 -30.75 27.63 -20.44
CA GLU A 42 -30.61 26.21 -20.08
C GLU A 42 -29.19 25.70 -20.35
N HIS A 43 -28.53 26.20 -21.40
CA HIS A 43 -27.14 25.86 -21.72
C HIS A 43 -26.17 26.43 -20.68
N GLN A 44 -26.44 27.64 -20.14
CA GLN A 44 -25.65 28.23 -19.07
C GLN A 44 -25.89 27.52 -17.74
N VAL A 45 -27.14 27.14 -17.43
CA VAL A 45 -27.49 26.37 -16.23
C VAL A 45 -26.87 24.98 -16.29
N ALA A 46 -26.89 24.30 -17.44
CA ALA A 46 -26.22 23.01 -17.63
C ALA A 46 -24.69 23.12 -17.48
N ARG A 47 -24.07 24.19 -17.99
CA ARG A 47 -22.64 24.47 -17.78
C ARG A 47 -22.31 24.81 -16.32
N ALA A 48 -23.19 25.53 -15.62
CA ALA A 48 -23.04 25.83 -14.21
C ALA A 48 -23.16 24.57 -13.36
N ALA A 49 -24.13 23.69 -13.65
CA ALA A 49 -24.31 22.39 -13.00
C ALA A 49 -23.12 21.45 -13.27
N ALA A 50 -22.57 21.47 -14.49
CA ALA A 50 -21.38 20.71 -14.85
C ALA A 50 -20.12 21.12 -14.05
N ARG A 51 -19.99 22.40 -13.65
CA ARG A 51 -18.90 22.84 -12.74
C ARG A 51 -18.99 22.22 -11.36
N PHE A 52 -20.18 21.82 -10.93
CA PHE A 52 -20.42 21.15 -9.66
C PHE A 52 -20.53 19.62 -9.80
N GLY A 53 -20.20 19.07 -10.98
CA GLY A 53 -20.16 17.63 -11.22
C GLY A 53 -21.51 16.96 -11.47
N TYR A 54 -22.57 17.73 -11.77
CA TYR A 54 -23.89 17.20 -12.10
C TYR A 54 -24.28 17.49 -13.55
N GLY A 55 -24.78 16.48 -14.26
CA GLY A 55 -25.38 16.59 -15.60
C GLY A 55 -24.76 15.63 -16.63
N PRO A 56 -25.46 15.36 -17.76
CA PRO A 56 -25.01 14.42 -18.80
C PRO A 56 -23.76 14.88 -19.58
N LEU A 57 -23.30 16.12 -19.36
CA LEU A 57 -22.06 16.69 -19.90
C LEU A 57 -20.95 16.84 -18.85
N ALA A 58 -21.16 16.34 -17.62
CA ALA A 58 -20.11 16.28 -16.62
C ALA A 58 -19.11 15.20 -17.03
N HIS A 59 -18.12 15.58 -17.83
CA HIS A 59 -16.91 14.78 -18.01
C HIS A 59 -16.18 14.73 -16.67
N VAL A 60 -16.45 13.69 -15.89
CA VAL A 60 -15.63 13.32 -14.75
C VAL A 60 -14.28 12.93 -15.34
N ASN A 61 -13.32 13.85 -15.26
CA ASN A 61 -11.95 13.59 -15.67
C ASN A 61 -11.37 12.57 -14.69
N THR A 62 -11.53 11.27 -14.98
CA THR A 62 -11.04 10.17 -14.13
C THR A 62 -9.53 10.24 -13.93
N ALA A 63 -8.81 10.90 -14.86
CA ALA A 63 -7.38 11.20 -14.79
C ALA A 63 -6.97 12.11 -13.63
N GLU A 64 -7.90 12.93 -13.11
CA GLU A 64 -7.63 13.90 -12.04
C GLU A 64 -8.30 13.54 -10.71
N ALA A 65 -9.10 12.47 -10.68
CA ALA A 65 -9.79 12.03 -9.47
C ALA A 65 -8.77 11.48 -8.45
N SER A 66 -8.52 12.25 -7.40
CA SER A 66 -7.70 11.79 -6.28
C SER A 66 -8.46 10.68 -5.53
N LEU A 67 -7.87 9.47 -5.48
CA LEU A 67 -8.43 8.32 -4.79
C LEU A 67 -8.29 8.49 -3.27
N PRO A 68 -9.26 8.00 -2.47
CA PRO A 68 -9.21 8.11 -1.01
C PRO A 68 -8.01 7.33 -0.43
N PRO A 69 -7.53 7.71 0.77
CA PRO A 69 -6.57 6.91 1.53
C PRO A 69 -7.08 5.47 1.68
N PHE A 70 -6.24 4.49 1.37
CA PHE A 70 -6.64 3.08 1.39
C PHE A 70 -5.48 2.20 1.87
N GLY A 71 -5.76 1.40 2.90
CA GLY A 71 -4.76 0.54 3.54
C GLY A 71 -4.29 -0.62 2.66
N GLY A 72 -5.14 -1.13 1.77
CA GLY A 72 -4.78 -2.20 0.82
C GLY A 72 -3.75 -1.79 -0.22
N GLU A 73 -3.72 -0.50 -0.58
CA GLU A 73 -2.71 0.14 -1.47
C GLU A 73 -1.60 0.81 -0.66
N PHE A 74 -1.60 0.62 0.66
CA PHE A 74 -0.61 1.16 1.60
C PHE A 74 -0.38 2.67 1.45
N GLN A 75 -1.46 3.41 1.17
CA GLN A 75 -1.41 4.83 0.89
C GLN A 75 -2.13 5.61 2.00
N PRO A 76 -1.41 6.40 2.84
CA PRO A 76 -2.02 7.14 3.94
C PRO A 76 -2.83 8.37 3.52
N GLY A 77 -2.72 8.80 2.27
CA GLY A 77 -3.28 10.06 1.75
C GLY A 77 -4.12 9.92 0.48
N LEU A 78 -4.61 11.06 -0.02
CA LEU A 78 -5.19 11.14 -1.35
C LEU A 78 -4.08 10.91 -2.38
N TYR A 79 -4.31 10.06 -3.38
CA TYR A 79 -3.31 9.77 -4.41
C TYR A 79 -3.92 9.72 -5.81
N LYS A 80 -3.09 9.98 -6.83
CA LYS A 80 -3.48 9.87 -8.25
C LYS A 80 -3.06 8.50 -8.76
N SER A 81 -3.93 7.81 -9.47
CA SER A 81 -3.55 6.59 -10.18
C SER A 81 -2.55 6.93 -11.28
N VAL A 82 -1.45 6.17 -11.36
CA VAL A 82 -0.46 6.34 -12.44
C VAL A 82 -1.04 5.75 -13.73
N GLU A 83 -1.87 6.52 -14.44
CA GLU A 83 -2.61 6.09 -15.65
C GLU A 83 -1.71 5.58 -16.79
N GLY A 84 -0.39 5.84 -16.76
CA GLY A 84 0.55 5.43 -17.80
C GLY A 84 1.19 4.04 -17.65
N ARG A 85 1.10 3.38 -16.48
CA ARG A 85 1.68 2.04 -16.26
C ARG A 85 0.80 1.23 -15.29
N LYS A 86 0.08 0.23 -15.82
CA LYS A 86 -0.70 -0.73 -15.02
C LYS A 86 0.24 -1.73 -14.33
N PHE A 87 0.89 -1.30 -13.25
CA PHE A 87 1.58 -2.21 -12.34
C PHE A 87 0.58 -2.81 -11.35
N ALA A 88 0.82 -4.05 -10.92
CA ALA A 88 0.10 -4.63 -9.80
C ALA A 88 0.45 -3.87 -8.51
N ASN A 89 -0.48 -3.82 -7.57
CA ASN A 89 -0.24 -3.27 -6.24
C ASN A 89 0.70 -4.21 -5.45
N PRO A 90 1.92 -3.75 -5.09
CA PRO A 90 2.89 -4.59 -4.39
C PRO A 90 2.67 -4.64 -2.87
N ALA A 91 1.83 -3.75 -2.29
CA ALA A 91 1.60 -3.66 -0.86
C ALA A 91 1.16 -4.98 -0.21
N PRO A 92 0.20 -5.74 -0.77
CA PRO A 92 -0.28 -6.95 -0.09
C PRO A 92 0.78 -8.04 0.01
N LEU A 93 1.71 -8.10 -0.96
CA LEU A 93 2.84 -9.01 -0.92
C LEU A 93 3.77 -8.66 0.24
N GLY A 94 4.15 -7.39 0.36
CA GLY A 94 5.01 -6.92 1.46
C GLY A 94 4.35 -7.04 2.83
N LEU A 95 3.06 -6.74 2.94
CA LEU A 95 2.27 -6.91 4.17
C LEU A 95 2.16 -8.38 4.59
N SER A 96 1.99 -9.31 3.62
CA SER A 96 1.93 -10.74 3.91
C SER A 96 3.29 -11.29 4.35
N ALA A 97 4.37 -10.81 3.72
CA ALA A 97 5.75 -11.11 4.11
C ALA A 97 6.08 -10.69 5.53
N PHE A 98 5.70 -9.45 5.87
CA PHE A 98 5.80 -8.92 7.22
C PHE A 98 4.98 -9.75 8.21
N ALA A 99 3.70 -10.00 7.90
CA ALA A 99 2.75 -10.64 8.81
C ALA A 99 3.19 -12.06 9.18
N LEU A 100 3.56 -12.88 8.20
CA LEU A 100 3.99 -14.27 8.47
C LEU A 100 5.25 -14.31 9.35
N THR A 101 6.24 -13.50 9.02
CA THR A 101 7.52 -13.47 9.75
C THR A 101 7.32 -12.95 11.18
N THR A 102 6.50 -11.90 11.34
CA THR A 102 6.13 -11.34 12.64
C THR A 102 5.32 -12.32 13.48
N PHE A 103 4.37 -13.03 12.89
CA PHE A 103 3.55 -14.04 13.57
C PHE A 103 4.42 -15.14 14.19
N VAL A 104 5.36 -15.70 13.42
CA VAL A 104 6.23 -16.77 13.90
C VAL A 104 7.17 -16.28 15.01
N LEU A 105 7.78 -15.09 14.86
CA LEU A 105 8.61 -14.50 15.91
C LEU A 105 7.78 -14.22 17.18
N SER A 106 6.55 -13.74 17.03
CA SER A 106 5.64 -13.43 18.14
C SER A 106 5.23 -14.68 18.91
N ALA A 107 4.99 -15.79 18.21
CA ALA A 107 4.71 -17.08 18.84
C ALA A 107 5.87 -17.55 19.74
N ILE A 108 7.10 -17.39 19.27
CA ILE A 108 8.32 -17.73 20.02
C ILE A 108 8.52 -16.78 21.20
N ASN A 109 8.34 -15.47 21.00
CA ASN A 109 8.41 -14.48 22.09
C ASN A 109 7.36 -14.70 23.18
N MET A 110 6.20 -15.27 22.83
CA MET A 110 5.18 -15.67 23.81
C MET A 110 5.51 -16.97 24.56
N GLY A 111 6.55 -17.71 24.15
CA GLY A 111 6.90 -19.01 24.70
C GLY A 111 5.92 -20.12 24.29
N THR A 112 5.30 -19.98 23.12
CA THR A 112 4.32 -20.96 22.63
C THR A 112 5.03 -22.29 22.32
N LEU A 113 4.46 -23.41 22.78
CA LEU A 113 5.01 -24.76 22.58
C LEU A 113 6.44 -24.97 23.12
N ASP A 114 6.87 -24.18 24.12
CA ASP A 114 8.19 -24.27 24.76
C ASP A 114 9.37 -24.16 23.78
N ILE A 115 9.18 -23.46 22.66
CA ILE A 115 10.25 -23.15 21.70
C ILE A 115 11.08 -21.99 22.24
N ALA A 116 12.27 -22.28 22.75
CA ALA A 116 13.14 -21.29 23.39
C ALA A 116 13.96 -20.44 22.39
N HIS A 117 14.28 -20.96 21.20
CA HIS A 117 15.20 -20.31 20.28
C HIS A 117 14.51 -19.89 18.96
N PRO A 118 14.72 -18.66 18.48
CA PRO A 118 14.07 -18.13 17.29
C PRO A 118 14.67 -18.64 15.95
N ASN A 119 15.42 -19.74 15.93
CA ASN A 119 16.19 -20.18 14.75
C ASN A 119 15.31 -20.38 13.50
N ILE A 120 14.06 -20.84 13.67
CA ILE A 120 13.13 -21.01 12.55
C ILE A 120 12.76 -19.68 11.88
N VAL A 121 12.80 -18.57 12.63
CA VAL A 121 12.49 -17.22 12.13
C VAL A 121 13.56 -16.76 11.15
N VAL A 122 14.82 -17.19 11.28
CA VAL A 122 15.94 -16.79 10.41
C VAL A 122 15.63 -17.09 8.94
N GLY A 123 15.05 -18.25 8.65
CA GLY A 123 14.67 -18.61 7.28
C GLY A 123 13.60 -17.69 6.69
N LEU A 124 12.57 -17.36 7.47
CA LEU A 124 11.51 -16.42 7.06
C LEU A 124 12.05 -14.99 6.95
N ALA A 125 12.93 -14.60 7.87
CA ALA A 125 13.52 -13.28 7.92
C ALA A 125 14.47 -13.01 6.74
N PHE A 126 15.20 -14.01 6.23
CA PHE A 126 15.91 -13.86 4.96
C PHE A 126 14.99 -13.96 3.75
N GLY A 127 14.19 -15.02 3.67
CA GLY A 127 13.49 -15.39 2.45
C GLY A 127 12.23 -14.55 2.16
N TYR A 128 11.43 -14.25 3.18
CA TYR A 128 10.11 -13.66 3.00
C TYR A 128 10.02 -12.26 3.62
N GLY A 129 10.04 -12.17 4.95
CA GLY A 129 10.02 -10.90 5.68
C GLY A 129 11.18 -9.99 5.30
N GLY A 130 12.31 -10.53 4.86
CA GLY A 130 13.44 -9.76 4.36
C GLY A 130 13.36 -9.48 2.86
N LEU A 131 13.76 -10.47 2.07
CA LEU A 131 13.94 -10.32 0.62
C LEU A 131 12.65 -9.94 -0.10
N VAL A 132 11.59 -10.73 0.06
CA VAL A 132 10.32 -10.49 -0.66
C VAL A 132 9.69 -9.17 -0.21
N GLN A 133 9.74 -8.86 1.07
CA GLN A 133 9.23 -7.58 1.58
C GLN A 133 10.02 -6.39 1.03
N LEU A 134 11.34 -6.47 0.97
CA LEU A 134 12.20 -5.45 0.38
C LEU A 134 11.88 -5.24 -1.10
N LEU A 135 11.72 -6.33 -1.85
CA LEU A 135 11.35 -6.27 -3.28
C LEU A 135 9.97 -5.62 -3.46
N ALA A 136 8.99 -5.93 -2.62
CA ALA A 136 7.69 -5.25 -2.64
C ALA A 136 7.85 -3.73 -2.41
N GLY A 137 8.70 -3.32 -1.46
CA GLY A 137 9.03 -1.92 -1.23
C GLY A 137 9.71 -1.23 -2.41
N MET A 138 10.59 -1.91 -3.16
CA MET A 138 11.17 -1.36 -4.39
C MET A 138 10.09 -1.12 -5.46
N TRP A 139 9.11 -2.01 -5.56
CA TRP A 139 7.98 -1.83 -6.48
C TRP A 139 7.03 -0.72 -6.04
N GLU A 140 6.87 -0.46 -4.74
CA GLU A 140 6.14 0.71 -4.24
C GLU A 140 6.77 2.04 -4.72
N MET A 141 8.10 2.11 -4.83
CA MET A 141 8.76 3.28 -5.43
C MET A 141 8.36 3.44 -6.90
N ALA A 142 8.29 2.33 -7.64
CA ALA A 142 7.94 2.34 -9.06
C ALA A 142 6.50 2.80 -9.33
N VAL A 143 5.57 2.58 -8.39
CA VAL A 143 4.17 3.06 -8.45
C VAL A 143 3.96 4.42 -7.76
N GLY A 144 5.02 5.02 -7.20
CA GLY A 144 4.99 6.37 -6.63
C GLY A 144 4.43 6.45 -5.21
N ASN A 145 4.41 5.34 -4.47
CA ASN A 145 3.98 5.31 -3.08
C ASN A 145 5.18 5.42 -2.12
N THR A 146 5.51 6.65 -1.72
CA THR A 146 6.63 6.92 -0.80
C THR A 146 6.47 6.23 0.55
N PHE A 147 5.24 6.16 1.08
CA PHE A 147 5.00 5.53 2.38
C PHE A 147 5.24 4.02 2.31
N GLY A 148 4.69 3.35 1.30
CA GLY A 148 4.93 1.93 1.00
C GLY A 148 6.38 1.60 0.74
N ALA A 149 7.02 2.39 -0.11
CA ALA A 149 8.42 2.25 -0.42
C ALA A 149 9.27 2.28 0.83
N THR A 150 9.05 3.28 1.69
CA THR A 150 9.83 3.44 2.92
C THR A 150 9.53 2.32 3.91
N ALA A 151 8.26 2.05 4.21
CA ALA A 151 7.91 1.06 5.23
C ALA A 151 8.34 -0.36 4.84
N LEU A 152 7.95 -0.84 3.66
CA LEU A 152 8.19 -2.22 3.25
C LEU A 152 9.68 -2.48 3.06
N SER A 153 10.42 -1.53 2.47
CA SER A 153 11.86 -1.66 2.31
C SER A 153 12.61 -1.62 3.64
N SER A 154 12.24 -0.71 4.54
CA SER A 154 12.87 -0.61 5.86
C SER A 154 12.59 -1.85 6.70
N TYR A 155 11.36 -2.33 6.78
CA TYR A 155 11.05 -3.55 7.53
C TYR A 155 11.61 -4.82 6.85
N GLY A 156 11.75 -4.83 5.52
CA GLY A 156 12.55 -5.85 4.82
C GLY A 156 14.01 -5.83 5.27
N GLY A 157 14.62 -4.64 5.33
CA GLY A 157 15.95 -4.43 5.88
C GLY A 157 16.08 -4.85 7.35
N PHE A 158 15.06 -4.57 8.18
CA PHE A 158 14.99 -5.03 9.58
C PHE A 158 15.13 -6.54 9.66
N TRP A 159 14.32 -7.29 8.90
CA TRP A 159 14.32 -8.74 8.94
C TRP A 159 15.66 -9.33 8.46
N ILE A 160 16.24 -8.76 7.39
CA ILE A 160 17.57 -9.17 6.93
C ILE A 160 18.63 -8.90 8.01
N ALA A 161 18.63 -7.70 8.62
CA ALA A 161 19.57 -7.35 9.67
C ALA A 161 19.40 -8.25 10.92
N PHE A 162 18.16 -8.52 11.32
CA PHE A 162 17.85 -9.41 12.43
C PHE A 162 18.33 -10.84 12.17
N ALA A 163 18.11 -11.36 10.95
CA ALA A 163 18.60 -12.66 10.54
C ALA A 163 20.14 -12.73 10.52
N ILE A 164 20.82 -11.67 10.07
CA ILE A 164 22.29 -11.56 10.09
C ILE A 164 22.82 -11.65 11.52
N VAL A 165 22.19 -10.96 12.48
CA VAL A 165 22.60 -11.01 13.89
C VAL A 165 22.49 -12.43 14.46
N LEU A 166 21.40 -13.14 14.15
CA LEU A 166 21.09 -14.45 14.71
C LEU A 166 21.74 -15.64 13.98
N THR A 167 22.36 -15.44 12.81
CA THR A 167 22.92 -16.55 12.02
C THR A 167 24.32 -16.94 12.54
N PRO A 168 24.49 -18.15 13.10
CA PRO A 168 25.81 -18.62 13.56
C PRO A 168 26.72 -18.92 12.36
N GLY A 169 28.04 -18.74 12.53
CA GLY A 169 29.05 -19.05 11.51
C GLY A 169 29.09 -18.11 10.30
N GLY A 170 28.26 -17.07 10.26
CA GLY A 170 28.28 -16.01 9.25
C GLY A 170 29.07 -14.78 9.72
N PHE A 171 28.39 -13.64 9.85
CA PHE A 171 28.96 -12.39 10.35
C PHE A 171 29.38 -12.43 11.83
N GLN A 172 28.99 -13.49 12.57
CA GLN A 172 29.41 -13.75 13.95
C GLN A 172 29.12 -12.59 14.92
N ILE A 173 28.02 -11.85 14.71
CA ILE A 173 27.67 -10.70 15.54
C ILE A 173 27.32 -11.13 16.97
N GLY A 174 26.48 -12.16 17.14
CA GLY A 174 26.14 -12.71 18.47
C GLY A 174 27.38 -13.16 19.24
N ASP A 175 28.26 -13.93 18.59
CA ASP A 175 29.52 -14.41 19.19
C ASP A 175 30.46 -13.26 19.56
N ALA A 176 30.64 -12.28 18.67
CA ALA A 176 31.49 -11.11 18.92
C ALA A 176 30.97 -10.24 20.08
N LEU A 177 29.66 -10.24 20.31
CA LEU A 177 29.00 -9.55 21.43
C LEU A 177 28.86 -10.44 22.68
N GLY A 178 29.40 -11.66 22.65
CA GLY A 178 29.41 -12.58 23.80
C GLY A 178 28.04 -13.17 24.15
N GLU A 179 27.16 -13.40 23.17
CA GLU A 179 25.82 -13.99 23.40
C GLU A 179 25.88 -15.31 24.18
N SER A 180 26.86 -16.16 23.88
CA SER A 180 27.09 -17.46 24.55
C SER A 180 28.08 -17.38 25.71
N SER A 181 28.49 -16.18 26.13
CA SER A 181 29.44 -15.99 27.23
C SER A 181 28.77 -16.07 28.60
N SER A 182 29.57 -16.12 29.66
CA SER A 182 29.06 -16.07 31.04
C SER A 182 28.39 -14.73 31.40
N ASP A 183 28.65 -13.67 30.62
CA ASP A 183 28.00 -12.36 30.76
C ASP A 183 27.53 -11.85 29.38
N PRO A 184 26.33 -12.22 28.94
CA PRO A 184 25.77 -11.79 27.65
C PRO A 184 25.26 -10.34 27.64
N SER A 185 25.65 -9.51 28.61
CA SER A 185 25.16 -8.14 28.77
C SER A 185 25.39 -7.26 27.54
N GLN A 186 26.54 -7.38 26.87
CA GLN A 186 26.85 -6.58 25.68
C GLN A 186 25.92 -6.92 24.52
N PHE A 187 25.67 -8.20 24.29
CA PHE A 187 24.69 -8.64 23.29
C PHE A 187 23.28 -8.13 23.61
N TYR A 188 22.79 -8.30 24.85
CA TYR A 188 21.45 -7.86 25.22
C TYR A 188 21.28 -6.34 25.15
N ASN A 189 22.26 -5.56 25.61
CA ASN A 189 22.23 -4.11 25.48
C ASN A 189 22.20 -3.68 24.01
N SER A 190 23.00 -4.33 23.15
CA SER A 190 23.04 -4.04 21.71
C SER A 190 21.70 -4.36 21.03
N MET A 191 21.10 -5.51 21.36
CA MET A 191 19.78 -5.89 20.85
C MET A 191 18.67 -4.95 21.33
N GLY A 192 18.72 -4.54 22.60
CA GLY A 192 17.82 -3.53 23.15
C GLY A 192 17.90 -2.21 22.38
N LEU A 193 19.11 -1.70 22.15
CA LEU A 193 19.31 -0.46 21.37
C LEU A 193 18.88 -0.61 19.91
N PHE A 194 19.14 -1.75 19.29
CA PHE A 194 18.68 -2.07 17.94
C PHE A 194 17.15 -1.97 17.86
N LEU A 195 16.42 -2.63 18.77
CA LEU A 195 14.96 -2.59 18.82
C LEU A 195 14.42 -1.20 19.16
N MET A 196 15.11 -0.44 20.04
CA MET A 196 14.73 0.94 20.35
C MET A 196 14.88 1.89 19.15
N GLY A 197 15.89 1.67 18.29
CA GLY A 197 16.01 2.39 17.02
C GLY A 197 14.82 2.11 16.09
N TRP A 198 14.39 0.85 16.01
CA TRP A 198 13.20 0.46 15.25
C TRP A 198 11.90 0.98 15.85
N PHE A 199 11.80 1.08 17.17
CA PHE A 199 10.69 1.78 17.83
C PHE A 199 10.62 3.23 17.37
N ILE A 200 11.71 3.99 17.42
CA ILE A 200 11.72 5.40 16.99
C ILE A 200 11.28 5.54 15.52
N PHE A 201 11.82 4.70 14.63
CA PHE A 201 11.42 4.68 13.23
C PHE A 201 9.92 4.37 13.08
N THR A 202 9.42 3.36 13.78
CA THR A 202 8.02 2.95 13.74
C THR A 202 7.10 4.04 14.27
N THR A 203 7.49 4.75 15.32
CA THR A 203 6.74 5.88 15.88
C THR A 203 6.58 7.01 14.85
N ILE A 204 7.65 7.32 14.08
CA ILE A 204 7.58 8.29 12.98
C ILE A 204 6.56 7.83 11.93
N MET A 205 6.62 6.55 11.54
CA MET A 205 5.70 5.98 10.56
C MET A 205 4.25 5.94 11.09
N LEU A 206 4.05 5.66 12.37
CA LEU A 206 2.75 5.68 13.04
C LEU A 206 2.07 7.03 12.90
N PHE A 207 2.79 8.14 13.13
CA PHE A 207 2.23 9.49 12.96
C PHE A 207 1.78 9.75 11.52
N CYS A 208 2.47 9.21 10.53
CA CYS A 208 2.09 9.30 9.12
C CYS A 208 0.78 8.55 8.79
N THR A 209 0.33 7.60 9.63
CA THR A 209 -0.91 6.84 9.41
C THR A 209 -2.17 7.51 9.98
N LEU A 210 -2.05 8.60 10.76
CA LEU A 210 -3.19 9.23 11.45
C LEU A 210 -4.29 9.76 10.52
N LYS A 211 -4.00 9.99 9.24
CA LYS A 211 -4.99 10.46 8.24
C LYS A 211 -5.62 9.33 7.42
N SER A 212 -5.25 8.08 7.71
CA SER A 212 -5.63 6.89 6.94
C SER A 212 -6.84 6.15 7.54
N THR A 213 -6.86 4.82 7.38
CA THR A 213 -7.87 3.90 7.91
C THR A 213 -7.49 3.48 9.34
N VAL A 214 -8.49 3.08 10.13
CA VAL A 214 -8.26 2.59 11.50
C VAL A 214 -7.41 1.33 11.48
N ALA A 215 -7.66 0.41 10.53
CA ALA A 215 -6.88 -0.82 10.41
C ALA A 215 -5.40 -0.56 10.08
N PHE A 216 -5.11 0.48 9.29
CA PHE A 216 -3.73 0.84 8.94
C PHE A 216 -3.00 1.48 10.11
N PHE A 217 -3.68 2.36 10.86
CA PHE A 217 -3.15 2.90 12.10
C PHE A 217 -2.90 1.81 13.15
N MET A 218 -3.85 0.88 13.33
CA MET A 218 -3.72 -0.20 14.31
C MET A 218 -2.54 -1.12 14.02
N LEU A 219 -2.22 -1.37 12.76
CA LEU A 219 -1.02 -2.11 12.36
C LEU A 219 0.25 -1.46 12.90
N PHE A 220 0.45 -0.18 12.60
CA PHE A 220 1.65 0.52 13.06
C PHE A 220 1.66 0.74 14.57
N PHE A 221 0.50 0.97 15.19
CA PHE A 221 0.40 1.18 16.63
C PHE A 221 0.79 -0.09 17.42
N THR A 222 0.28 -1.24 16.98
CA THR A 222 0.62 -2.52 17.61
C THR A 222 2.07 -2.92 17.33
N LEU A 223 2.59 -2.62 16.14
CA LEU A 223 4.01 -2.81 15.83
C LEU A 223 4.93 -1.90 16.67
N ASP A 224 4.55 -0.65 16.87
CA ASP A 224 5.29 0.32 17.70
C ASP A 224 5.42 -0.19 19.14
N LEU A 225 4.30 -0.65 19.72
CA LEU A 225 4.30 -1.28 21.03
C LEU A 225 5.10 -2.58 21.07
N THR A 226 5.11 -3.35 19.98
CA THR A 226 5.95 -4.57 19.87
C THR A 226 7.43 -4.21 20.01
N PHE A 227 7.93 -3.25 19.23
CA PHE A 227 9.33 -2.83 19.29
C PHE A 227 9.68 -2.21 20.64
N LEU A 228 8.81 -1.37 21.20
CA LEU A 228 9.00 -0.77 22.52
C LEU A 228 9.15 -1.84 23.60
N LEU A 229 8.20 -2.77 23.68
CA LEU A 229 8.18 -3.79 24.72
C LEU A 229 9.34 -4.78 24.56
N LEU A 230 9.65 -5.22 23.34
CA LEU A 230 10.81 -6.08 23.11
C LEU A 230 12.13 -5.35 23.45
N GLY A 231 12.29 -4.09 23.04
CA GLY A 231 13.46 -3.28 23.38
C GLY A 231 13.62 -3.12 24.90
N VAL A 232 12.54 -2.80 25.61
CA VAL A 232 12.52 -2.73 27.08
C VAL A 232 12.82 -4.09 27.70
N ALA A 233 12.32 -5.20 27.15
CA ALA A 233 12.61 -6.54 27.68
C ALA A 233 14.12 -6.86 27.65
N TYR A 234 14.83 -6.48 26.58
CA TYR A 234 16.28 -6.65 26.48
C TYR A 234 17.08 -5.72 27.41
N LEU A 235 16.61 -4.48 27.62
CA LEU A 235 17.29 -3.48 28.45
C LEU A 235 17.01 -3.66 29.96
N GLN A 236 15.79 -4.02 30.32
CA GLN A 236 15.34 -4.26 31.68
C GLN A 236 15.35 -5.77 31.94
N ARG A 237 16.49 -6.28 32.40
CA ARG A 237 16.75 -7.71 32.57
C ARG A 237 16.10 -8.28 33.85
N GLY A 238 15.80 -9.57 33.81
CA GLY A 238 15.33 -10.32 34.97
C GLY A 238 16.44 -10.59 36.01
N PRO A 239 16.09 -11.19 37.16
CA PRO A 239 17.07 -11.59 38.19
C PRO A 239 18.13 -12.59 37.69
N ASP A 240 17.81 -13.32 36.63
CA ASP A 240 18.64 -14.30 35.94
C ASP A 240 19.57 -13.66 34.88
N GLY A 241 19.51 -12.34 34.69
CA GLY A 241 20.34 -11.61 33.72
C GLY A 241 19.86 -11.75 32.26
N HIS A 242 18.79 -12.48 32.02
CA HIS A 242 18.16 -12.63 30.70
C HIS A 242 17.15 -11.50 30.43
N PRO A 243 16.71 -11.32 29.17
CA PRO A 243 15.61 -10.41 28.86
C PRO A 243 14.37 -10.70 29.71
N ASN A 244 13.67 -9.67 30.17
CA ASN A 244 12.51 -9.85 31.04
C ASN A 244 11.37 -10.57 30.31
N ALA A 245 11.17 -11.83 30.68
CA ALA A 245 10.22 -12.74 30.04
C ALA A 245 8.78 -12.21 30.02
N ASN A 246 8.34 -11.51 31.06
CA ASN A 246 6.97 -10.98 31.11
C ASN A 246 6.77 -9.85 30.10
N VAL A 247 7.75 -8.96 29.99
CA VAL A 247 7.72 -7.86 29.02
C VAL A 247 7.90 -8.40 27.60
N GLN A 248 8.75 -9.41 27.41
CA GLN A 248 8.94 -10.06 26.13
C GLN A 248 7.66 -10.74 25.63
N LYS A 249 6.94 -11.45 26.51
CA LYS A 249 5.62 -12.04 26.19
C LYS A 249 4.59 -10.97 25.83
N ALA A 250 4.58 -9.85 26.54
CA ALA A 250 3.72 -8.72 26.19
C ALA A 250 4.06 -8.16 24.81
N GLY A 251 5.35 -8.00 24.48
CA GLY A 251 5.80 -7.63 23.14
C GLY A 251 5.35 -8.62 22.07
N GLY A 252 5.46 -9.93 22.34
CA GLY A 252 4.95 -10.99 21.46
C GLY A 252 3.44 -10.90 21.21
N LEU A 253 2.64 -10.58 22.23
CA LEU A 253 1.19 -10.39 22.07
C LEU A 253 0.88 -9.22 21.11
N PHE A 254 1.54 -8.08 21.27
CA PHE A 254 1.38 -6.96 20.35
C PHE A 254 1.88 -7.30 18.94
N GLY A 255 2.91 -8.13 18.83
CA GLY A 255 3.41 -8.63 17.55
C GLY A 255 2.38 -9.50 16.82
N PHE A 256 1.63 -10.32 17.54
CA PHE A 256 0.49 -11.04 16.95
C PHE A 256 -0.59 -10.09 16.44
N LEU A 257 -0.96 -9.09 17.24
CA LEU A 257 -1.96 -8.10 16.82
C LEU A 257 -1.50 -7.36 15.56
N ALA A 258 -0.21 -7.01 15.48
CA ALA A 258 0.39 -6.39 14.29
C ALA A 258 0.35 -7.32 13.08
N ALA A 259 0.67 -8.61 13.25
CA ALA A 259 0.62 -9.60 12.17
C ALA A 259 -0.81 -9.79 11.61
N PHE A 260 -1.81 -9.92 12.49
CA PHE A 260 -3.20 -10.03 12.07
C PHE A 260 -3.71 -8.75 11.40
N ALA A 261 -3.34 -7.57 11.91
CA ALA A 261 -3.66 -6.30 11.27
C ALA A 261 -2.99 -6.18 9.90
N ALA A 262 -1.76 -6.66 9.73
CA ALA A 262 -1.07 -6.71 8.45
C ALA A 262 -1.75 -7.63 7.43
N TRP A 263 -2.12 -8.85 7.82
CA TRP A 263 -2.91 -9.73 6.94
C TRP A 263 -4.29 -9.16 6.63
N TYR A 264 -4.93 -8.44 7.56
CA TYR A 264 -6.19 -7.76 7.28
C TYR A 264 -6.02 -6.70 6.19
N ASN A 265 -5.00 -5.85 6.29
CA ASN A 265 -4.72 -4.84 5.26
C ASN A 265 -4.28 -5.50 3.93
N ALA A 266 -3.52 -6.59 3.97
CA ALA A 266 -3.16 -7.35 2.78
C ALA A 266 -4.40 -7.94 2.09
N LEU A 267 -5.29 -8.55 2.85
CA LEU A 267 -6.53 -9.12 2.34
C LEU A 267 -7.43 -8.03 1.73
N ALA A 268 -7.50 -6.85 2.35
CA ALA A 268 -8.20 -5.70 1.78
C ALA A 268 -7.58 -5.20 0.46
N GLY A 269 -6.28 -5.40 0.24
CA GLY A 269 -5.61 -5.07 -1.03
C GLY A 269 -5.64 -6.18 -2.08
N ILE A 270 -5.82 -7.44 -1.68
CA ILE A 270 -5.95 -8.59 -2.59
C ILE A 270 -7.41 -8.76 -3.05
N ALA A 271 -8.36 -8.58 -2.14
CA ALA A 271 -9.77 -8.85 -2.40
C ALA A 271 -10.37 -7.79 -3.34
N ASP A 272 -10.86 -8.24 -4.49
CA ASP A 272 -11.61 -7.45 -5.46
C ASP A 272 -12.95 -8.13 -5.79
N THR A 273 -13.76 -7.47 -6.63
CA THR A 273 -15.08 -8.00 -7.03
C THR A 273 -14.99 -9.22 -7.96
N SER A 274 -13.81 -9.56 -8.47
CA SER A 274 -13.57 -10.72 -9.34
C SER A 274 -13.15 -11.96 -8.56
N ASN A 275 -12.50 -11.79 -7.40
CA ASN A 275 -11.90 -12.87 -6.61
C ASN A 275 -12.52 -13.06 -5.22
N SER A 276 -13.39 -12.15 -4.76
CA SER A 276 -14.04 -12.23 -3.45
C SER A 276 -15.56 -12.03 -3.52
N PHE A 277 -16.29 -12.83 -2.74
CA PHE A 277 -17.74 -12.68 -2.56
C PHE A 277 -18.12 -11.47 -1.69
N PHE A 278 -17.15 -10.93 -0.93
CA PHE A 278 -17.38 -9.81 -0.01
C PHE A 278 -16.21 -8.81 -0.06
N ILE A 279 -16.54 -7.53 -0.12
CA ILE A 279 -15.54 -6.45 -0.01
C ILE A 279 -15.32 -6.18 1.48
N ILE A 280 -14.05 -6.22 1.92
CA ILE A 280 -13.73 -6.00 3.33
C ILE A 280 -14.05 -4.56 3.74
N PRO A 281 -14.85 -4.36 4.79
CA PRO A 281 -15.20 -3.02 5.23
C PRO A 281 -13.98 -2.32 5.84
N VAL A 282 -13.73 -1.09 5.42
CA VAL A 282 -12.61 -0.30 5.95
C VAL A 282 -13.16 0.89 6.73
N ALA A 283 -12.88 0.91 8.04
CA ALA A 283 -13.22 2.04 8.89
C ALA A 283 -12.20 3.18 8.69
N HIS A 284 -12.69 4.40 8.49
CA HIS A 284 -11.88 5.60 8.34
C HIS A 284 -12.03 6.51 9.57
N PHE A 285 -10.95 7.22 9.93
CA PHE A 285 -11.03 8.19 11.03
C PHE A 285 -12.01 9.34 10.70
N PRO A 286 -12.72 9.91 11.69
CA PRO A 286 -13.65 11.03 11.47
C PRO A 286 -13.00 12.26 10.81
N TRP A 287 -11.72 12.50 11.10
CA TRP A 287 -10.97 13.63 10.56
C TRP A 287 -10.25 13.33 9.24
N SER A 288 -10.24 12.08 8.77
CA SER A 288 -9.66 11.70 7.46
C SER A 288 -10.43 12.37 6.31
N PRO A 289 -9.81 12.57 5.12
CA PRO A 289 -10.49 13.15 3.96
C PRO A 289 -11.81 12.42 3.64
N THR A 290 -11.79 11.08 3.63
CA THR A 290 -12.98 10.24 3.39
C THR A 290 -14.02 10.38 4.51
N GLY A 291 -13.59 10.45 5.77
CA GLY A 291 -14.47 10.66 6.92
C GLY A 291 -15.18 12.01 6.89
N ARG A 292 -14.48 13.07 6.49
CA ARG A 292 -15.05 14.42 6.32
C ARG A 292 -16.10 14.44 5.21
N VAL A 293 -15.81 13.84 4.05
CA VAL A 293 -16.78 13.76 2.94
C VAL A 293 -18.04 13.01 3.35
N ARG A 294 -17.91 11.90 4.08
CA ARG A 294 -19.06 11.13 4.58
C ARG A 294 -19.92 11.95 5.54
N ARG A 295 -19.29 12.67 6.49
CA ARG A 295 -20.01 13.54 7.44
C ARG A 295 -20.76 14.68 6.73
N THR A 296 -20.12 15.35 5.79
CA THR A 296 -20.76 16.43 5.01
C THR A 296 -21.94 15.93 4.17
N LYS A 297 -21.91 14.68 3.68
CA LYS A 297 -23.08 14.07 3.01
C LYS A 297 -24.23 13.86 3.99
N THR A 298 -23.97 13.30 5.16
CA THR A 298 -24.99 13.08 6.20
C THR A 298 -25.62 14.39 6.67
N ASP A 299 -24.82 15.45 6.86
CA ASP A 299 -25.33 16.77 7.26
C ASP A 299 -26.22 17.39 6.16
N ARG A 300 -25.97 17.10 4.88
CA ARG A 300 -26.81 17.54 3.74
C ARG A 300 -28.09 16.72 3.57
N GLU A 301 -28.08 15.45 3.96
CA GLU A 301 -29.26 14.57 3.89
C GLU A 301 -30.27 14.86 5.02
N LEU A 302 -29.80 15.50 6.10
CA LEU A 302 -30.61 15.87 7.27
C LEU A 302 -31.12 17.33 7.23
N ALA A 303 -30.71 18.12 6.25
CA ALA A 303 -31.08 19.52 6.06
C ALA A 303 -32.15 19.67 4.96
#